data_AF-A0AAP0W8Y3-F1
#
_entry.id   AF-A0AAP0W8Y3-F1
#
_cell.length_a   1.000
_cell.length_b   1.000
_cell.length_c   1.000
_cell.angle_alpha   90.00
_cell.angle_beta   90.00
_cell.angle_gamma   90.00
#
_symmetry.space_group_name_H-M   'P 1'
#
loop_
_entity.id
_entity.type
_entity.pdbx_description
1 polymer ?
#
loop_
_entity_poly.entity_id
_entity_poly.type
_entity_poly.pdbx_seq_one_letter_code
_entity_poly.pdbx_strand_id
1 'polypeptide(L)'
;MRGFGWIVLFVGVTWAVVALNMDVSISTGYGGRVNNIGLMASKQNQIIISAFTVLCGLLMVIFGRRKVEETGSNVKCPFCAEFIKVDAIKCKHCGSDVQPTFAEKEIKDFNPSEMEIRSFYINRKNGIEINRVALGDLVDKLKNTNPSMSNEDIEKKYQQQVVYLQRQIPKKIREDFLKTYKSILLET
;
A
#
# COMPACT_ATOMS: atom_id res chain seq x y z
N MET A 1 -1.80 11.59 7.10
CA MET A 1 -1.27 12.64 7.99
C MET A 1 -2.19 12.96 9.18
N ARG A 2 -3.34 12.29 9.30
CA ARG A 2 -4.32 12.49 10.39
C ARG A 2 -3.80 12.26 11.81
N GLY A 3 -2.99 11.21 12.04
CA GLY A 3 -2.45 10.92 13.37
C GLY A 3 -1.59 12.06 13.92
N PHE A 4 -0.70 12.59 13.08
CA PHE A 4 0.09 13.77 13.43
C PHE A 4 -0.77 15.03 13.62
N GLY A 5 -1.80 15.21 12.78
CA GLY A 5 -2.75 16.32 12.92
C GLY A 5 -3.47 16.35 14.28
N TRP A 6 -3.86 15.19 14.81
CA TRP A 6 -4.48 15.10 16.14
C TRP A 6 -3.53 15.53 17.27
N ILE A 7 -2.24 15.19 17.17
CA ILE A 7 -1.22 15.60 18.16
C ILE A 7 -1.07 17.13 18.15
N VAL A 8 -0.92 17.72 16.95
CA VAL A 8 -0.79 19.18 16.79
C VAL A 8 -2.03 19.91 17.30
N LEU A 9 -3.22 19.38 17.00
CA LEU A 9 -4.49 19.95 17.46
C LEU A 9 -4.59 19.92 18.99
N PHE A 10 -4.24 18.79 19.62
CA PHE A 10 -4.24 18.67 21.07
C PHE A 10 -3.30 19.69 21.73
N VAL A 11 -2.06 19.78 21.26
CA VAL A 11 -1.06 20.75 21.77
C VAL A 11 -1.56 22.19 21.61
N GLY A 12 -2.12 22.53 20.44
CA GLY A 12 -2.66 23.86 20.17
C GLY A 12 -3.81 24.24 21.09
N VAL A 13 -4.74 23.31 21.36
CA VAL A 13 -5.87 23.53 22.27
C VAL A 13 -5.40 23.71 23.71
N THR A 14 -4.48 22.86 24.18
CA THR A 14 -3.90 23.02 25.53
C THR A 14 -3.21 24.37 25.70
N TRP A 15 -2.44 24.81 24.70
CA TRP A 15 -1.80 26.13 24.73
C TRP A 15 -2.84 27.27 24.75
N ALA A 16 -3.91 27.18 23.95
CA ALA A 16 -4.97 28.18 23.96
C ALA A 16 -5.62 28.34 25.35
N VAL A 17 -5.86 27.22 26.06
CA VAL A 17 -6.40 27.24 27.43
C VAL A 17 -5.45 27.96 28.39
N VAL A 18 -4.15 27.70 28.30
CA VAL A 18 -3.12 28.38 29.12
C VAL A 18 -3.12 29.88 28.82
N ALA A 19 -3.12 30.27 27.54
CA ALA A 19 -3.10 31.68 27.14
C ALA A 19 -4.35 32.44 27.62
N LEU A 20 -5.53 31.82 27.54
CA LEU A 20 -6.78 32.43 28.01
C LEU A 20 -6.80 32.66 29.53
N ASN A 21 -6.17 31.77 30.30
CA ASN A 21 -6.05 31.87 31.75
C ASN A 21 -4.90 32.76 32.23
N MET A 22 -4.07 33.32 31.34
CA MET A 22 -2.99 34.20 31.75
C MET A 22 -3.54 35.50 32.33
N ASP A 23 -3.11 35.82 33.56
CA ASP A 23 -3.38 37.08 34.23
C ASP A 23 -2.56 38.20 33.58
N VAL A 24 -3.22 39.30 33.26
CA VAL A 24 -2.63 40.47 32.59
C VAL A 24 -2.43 41.64 33.54
N SER A 25 -2.70 41.45 34.82
CA SER A 25 -2.66 42.51 35.82
C SER A 25 -1.43 42.44 36.72
N ILE A 26 -0.97 43.60 37.18
CA ILE A 26 0.11 43.74 38.16
C ILE A 26 -0.43 44.53 39.36
N SER A 27 0.02 44.18 40.56
CA SER A 27 -0.30 44.92 41.79
C SER A 27 0.38 46.28 41.80
N THR A 28 -0.38 47.34 42.08
CA THR A 28 0.15 48.68 42.33
C THR A 28 0.49 48.84 43.82
N GLY A 29 1.44 49.71 44.15
CA GLY A 29 1.85 49.97 45.54
C GLY A 29 0.74 50.53 46.45
N TYR A 30 -0.41 50.90 45.89
CA TYR A 30 -1.59 51.40 46.59
C TYR A 30 -2.69 50.33 46.78
N GLY A 31 -2.36 49.04 46.63
CA GLY A 31 -3.30 47.93 46.87
C GLY A 31 -4.29 47.65 45.74
N GLY A 32 -4.17 48.35 44.60
CA GLY A 32 -4.98 48.11 43.40
C GLY A 32 -4.30 47.15 42.42
N ARG A 33 -5.06 46.66 41.43
CA ARG A 33 -4.52 45.93 40.27
C ARG A 33 -4.81 46.72 39.01
N VAL A 34 -3.81 46.86 38.15
CA VAL A 34 -3.95 47.51 36.84
C VAL A 34 -3.51 46.55 35.74
N ASN A 35 -4.19 46.58 34.60
CA ASN A 35 -3.83 45.76 33.46
C ASN A 35 -2.57 46.33 32.80
N ASN A 36 -1.55 45.48 32.67
CA ASN A 36 -0.32 45.83 32.00
C ASN A 36 -0.49 45.63 30.49
N ILE A 37 -0.25 46.70 29.71
CA ILE A 37 -0.39 46.69 28.25
C ILE A 37 0.54 45.64 27.61
N GLY A 38 1.77 45.49 28.10
CA GLY A 38 2.71 44.49 27.60
C GLY A 38 2.31 43.05 27.92
N LEU A 39 1.74 42.82 29.11
CA LEU A 39 1.24 41.49 29.49
C LEU A 39 -0.03 41.14 28.71
N MET A 40 -0.87 42.14 28.43
CA MET A 40 -2.04 42.01 27.55
C MET A 40 -1.63 41.73 26.10
N ALA A 41 -0.60 42.40 25.57
CA ALA A 41 -0.04 42.13 24.26
C ALA A 41 0.59 40.71 24.19
N SER A 42 1.25 40.27 25.26
CA SER A 42 1.79 38.91 25.37
C SER A 42 0.68 37.85 25.34
N LYS A 43 -0.44 38.10 26.04
CA LYS A 43 -1.63 37.25 25.99
C LYS A 43 -2.20 37.15 24.58
N GLN A 44 -2.32 38.29 23.89
CA GLN A 44 -2.80 38.33 22.50
C GLN A 44 -1.88 37.53 21.57
N ASN A 45 -0.56 37.68 21.68
CA ASN A 45 0.39 36.93 20.86
C ASN A 45 0.28 35.42 21.07
N GLN A 46 0.16 34.96 22.33
CA GLN A 46 -0.02 33.54 22.62
C GLN A 46 -1.36 33.01 22.08
N ILE A 47 -2.44 33.79 22.19
CA ILE A 47 -3.74 33.44 21.61
C ILE A 47 -3.62 33.29 20.09
N ILE A 48 -2.97 34.22 19.40
CA ILE A 48 -2.78 34.19 17.95
C ILE A 48 -1.99 32.93 17.52
N ILE A 49 -0.88 32.64 18.20
CA ILE A 49 -0.04 31.46 17.90
C ILE A 49 -0.82 30.16 18.13
N SER A 50 -1.56 30.07 19.24
CA SER A 50 -2.37 28.89 19.55
C SER A 50 -3.49 28.70 18.53
N ALA A 51 -4.18 29.78 18.13
CA ALA A 51 -5.23 29.74 17.12
C ALA A 51 -4.71 29.27 15.76
N PHE A 52 -3.55 29.77 15.34
CA PHE A 52 -2.91 29.34 14.10
C PHE A 52 -2.53 27.85 14.15
N THR A 53 -1.98 27.40 15.27
CA THR A 53 -1.59 25.99 15.46
C THR A 53 -2.80 25.06 15.46
N VAL A 54 -3.89 25.44 16.13
CA VAL A 54 -5.17 24.71 16.11
C VAL A 54 -5.73 24.65 14.69
N LEU A 55 -5.70 25.77 13.95
CA LEU A 55 -6.15 25.81 12.56
C LEU A 55 -5.34 24.85 11.68
N CYS A 56 -4.01 24.87 11.77
CA CYS A 56 -3.15 23.94 11.04
C CYS A 56 -3.43 22.48 11.40
N GLY A 57 -3.56 22.17 12.70
CA GLY A 57 -3.91 20.83 13.18
C GLY A 57 -5.26 20.36 12.64
N LEU A 58 -6.28 21.22 12.67
CA LEU A 58 -7.62 20.94 12.14
C LEU A 58 -7.59 20.69 10.63
N LEU A 59 -6.90 21.53 9.86
CA LEU A 59 -6.72 21.34 8.42
C LEU A 59 -6.03 20.00 8.11
N MET A 60 -4.99 19.63 8.87
CA MET A 60 -4.32 18.35 8.72
C MET A 60 -5.23 17.15 9.08
N VAL A 61 -6.16 17.28 10.01
CA VAL A 61 -7.12 16.22 10.33
C VAL A 61 -8.18 16.08 9.22
N ILE A 62 -8.76 17.19 8.77
CA ILE A 62 -9.78 17.22 7.72
C ILE A 62 -9.22 16.70 6.41
N PHE A 63 -8.14 17.34 5.91
CA PHE A 63 -7.55 17.06 4.61
C PHE A 63 -6.52 15.93 4.63
N GLY A 64 -5.98 15.54 5.80
CA GLY A 64 -4.96 14.49 5.91
C GLY A 64 -5.46 13.05 5.74
N ARG A 65 -6.65 12.89 5.14
CA ARG A 65 -7.19 11.64 4.58
C ARG A 65 -6.12 11.14 3.62
N ARG A 66 -5.39 10.07 3.99
CA ARG A 66 -4.56 9.37 3.00
C ARG A 66 -5.57 8.87 1.97
N LYS A 67 -5.52 9.39 0.74
CA LYS A 67 -5.90 8.54 -0.39
C LYS A 67 -4.97 7.34 -0.28
N VAL A 68 -5.49 6.20 0.13
CA VAL A 68 -4.97 4.97 -0.47
C VAL A 68 -5.28 5.21 -1.94
N GLU A 69 -4.24 5.42 -2.74
CA GLU A 69 -4.39 5.44 -4.18
C GLU A 69 -4.92 4.06 -4.56
N GLU A 70 -6.23 3.94 -4.67
CA GLU A 70 -6.73 3.18 -5.79
C GLU A 70 -6.34 4.00 -7.02
N THR A 71 -5.18 3.67 -7.57
CA THR A 71 -4.93 3.81 -9.01
C THR A 71 -6.00 2.99 -9.72
N GLY A 72 -7.22 3.52 -9.77
CA GLY A 72 -8.19 3.17 -10.78
C GLY A 72 -7.55 3.57 -12.10
N SER A 73 -6.84 2.63 -12.72
CA SER A 73 -6.35 2.78 -14.07
C SER A 73 -7.55 3.14 -14.94
N ASN A 74 -7.38 4.16 -15.78
CA ASN A 74 -8.36 4.45 -16.82
C ASN A 74 -7.92 3.69 -18.06
N VAL A 75 -8.87 3.03 -18.73
CA VAL A 75 -8.64 2.33 -20.00
C VAL A 75 -9.36 3.04 -21.12
N LYS A 76 -8.84 2.96 -22.35
CA LYS A 76 -9.55 3.47 -23.52
C LYS A 76 -10.67 2.51 -23.89
N CYS A 77 -11.86 3.06 -24.13
CA CYS A 77 -12.98 2.31 -24.67
C CYS A 77 -12.62 1.74 -26.06
N PRO A 78 -12.82 0.44 -26.34
CA PRO A 78 -12.49 -0.15 -27.63
C PRO A 78 -13.39 0.34 -28.78
N PHE A 79 -14.55 0.94 -28.46
CA PHE A 79 -15.53 1.37 -29.44
C PHE A 79 -15.39 2.85 -29.85
N CYS A 80 -15.02 3.73 -28.91
CA CYS A 80 -14.93 5.17 -29.18
C CYS A 80 -13.58 5.80 -28.81
N ALA A 81 -12.61 5.00 -28.35
CA ALA A 81 -11.27 5.42 -27.94
C ALA A 81 -11.18 6.42 -26.76
N GLU A 82 -12.32 6.81 -26.19
CA GLU A 82 -12.40 7.73 -25.06
C GLU A 82 -12.06 7.02 -23.73
N PHE A 83 -11.51 7.75 -22.76
CA PHE A 83 -11.10 7.17 -21.48
C PHE A 83 -12.29 6.87 -20.57
N ILE A 84 -12.36 5.62 -20.10
CA ILE A 84 -13.36 5.13 -19.16
C ILE A 84 -12.67 4.50 -17.94
N LYS A 85 -13.41 4.38 -16.84
CA LYS A 85 -12.94 3.64 -15.65
C LYS A 85 -12.75 2.17 -16.01
N VAL A 86 -11.77 1.49 -15.42
CA VAL A 86 -11.57 0.04 -15.62
C VAL A 86 -12.80 -0.78 -15.22
N ASP A 87 -13.55 -0.33 -14.21
CA ASP A 87 -14.76 -1.03 -13.75
C ASP A 87 -16.02 -0.64 -14.53
N ALA A 88 -15.89 0.15 -15.60
CA ALA A 88 -17.04 0.54 -16.40
C ALA A 88 -17.56 -0.69 -17.15
N ILE A 89 -18.82 -1.08 -16.90
CA ILE A 89 -19.53 -2.12 -17.67
C ILE A 89 -20.12 -1.55 -18.96
N LYS A 90 -20.34 -0.23 -18.96
CA LYS A 90 -20.88 0.52 -20.10
C LYS A 90 -20.12 1.82 -20.28
N CYS A 91 -19.75 2.11 -21.52
CA CYS A 91 -19.05 3.35 -21.83
C CYS A 91 -20.00 4.55 -21.70
N LYS A 92 -19.64 5.54 -20.88
CA LYS A 92 -20.43 6.77 -20.72
C LYS A 92 -20.48 7.66 -21.97
N HIS A 93 -19.58 7.43 -22.93
CA HIS A 93 -19.42 8.27 -24.12
C HIS A 93 -20.19 7.73 -25.32
N CYS A 94 -20.06 6.43 -25.61
CA CYS A 94 -20.71 5.81 -26.77
C CYS A 94 -21.86 4.86 -26.41
N GLY A 95 -22.06 4.55 -25.13
CA GLY A 95 -23.11 3.65 -24.68
C GLY A 95 -22.88 2.17 -25.02
N SER A 96 -21.73 1.80 -25.58
CA SER A 96 -21.36 0.40 -25.82
C SER A 96 -21.08 -0.32 -24.51
N ASP A 97 -21.50 -1.59 -24.42
CA ASP A 97 -21.15 -2.45 -23.29
C ASP A 97 -19.67 -2.82 -23.40
N VAL A 98 -18.89 -2.28 -22.48
CA VAL A 98 -17.47 -2.56 -22.31
C VAL A 98 -17.39 -3.55 -21.17
N GLN A 99 -17.66 -4.83 -21.44
CA GLN A 99 -17.60 -5.84 -20.38
C GLN A 99 -16.21 -5.77 -19.73
N PRO A 100 -16.13 -5.54 -18.41
CA PRO A 100 -14.87 -5.69 -17.71
C PRO A 100 -14.69 -7.20 -17.59
N THR A 101 -13.95 -7.81 -18.49
CA THR A 101 -13.42 -9.18 -18.33
C THR A 101 -12.36 -9.24 -17.22
N PHE A 102 -12.56 -8.48 -16.14
CA PHE A 102 -11.60 -8.22 -15.06
C PHE A 102 -12.28 -8.10 -13.69
N ALA A 103 -13.42 -8.77 -13.50
CA ALA A 103 -14.03 -9.02 -12.18
C ALA A 103 -13.88 -10.50 -11.74
N GLU A 104 -12.75 -11.12 -12.07
CA GLU A 104 -12.34 -12.40 -11.45
C GLU A 104 -10.87 -12.31 -11.05
N LYS A 105 -10.57 -11.32 -10.21
CA LYS A 105 -9.39 -11.26 -9.34
C LYS A 105 -9.82 -10.79 -7.97
N GLU A 106 -10.13 -11.74 -7.11
CA GLU A 106 -9.62 -11.72 -5.73
C GLU A 106 -9.16 -13.14 -5.33
N ILE A 107 -8.23 -13.70 -6.10
CA ILE A 107 -7.13 -14.47 -5.49
C ILE A 107 -5.87 -13.76 -5.95
N LYS A 108 -5.12 -13.24 -4.98
CA LYS A 108 -3.85 -12.52 -5.14
C LYS A 108 -3.04 -13.18 -6.25
N ASP A 109 -2.62 -12.39 -7.24
CA ASP A 109 -1.69 -12.85 -8.28
C ASP A 109 -0.38 -13.30 -7.62
N PHE A 110 -0.31 -14.57 -7.24
CA PHE A 110 0.95 -15.22 -7.04
C PHE A 110 1.60 -15.31 -8.42
N ASN A 111 2.52 -14.39 -8.70
CA ASN A 111 3.39 -14.44 -9.86
C ASN A 111 4.65 -15.22 -9.47
N PRO A 112 4.86 -16.45 -9.98
CA PRO A 112 6.06 -17.22 -9.67
C PRO A 112 7.35 -16.45 -9.94
N SER A 113 7.32 -15.49 -10.88
CA SER A 113 8.45 -14.63 -11.25
C SER A 113 8.92 -13.70 -10.13
N GLU A 114 8.12 -13.49 -9.07
CA GLU A 114 8.49 -12.69 -7.88
C GLU A 114 9.21 -13.51 -6.81
N MET A 115 9.34 -14.83 -6.99
CA MET A 115 10.08 -15.68 -6.04
C MET A 115 11.59 -15.45 -6.11
N GLU A 116 12.25 -15.53 -4.96
CA GLU A 116 13.71 -15.46 -4.89
C GLU A 116 14.36 -16.66 -5.62
N ILE A 117 14.93 -16.41 -6.80
CA ILE A 117 15.53 -17.43 -7.68
C ILE A 117 16.59 -18.29 -6.95
N ARG A 118 17.31 -17.70 -5.97
CA ARG A 118 18.35 -18.39 -5.20
C ARG A 118 17.80 -19.48 -4.26
N SER A 119 16.51 -19.44 -3.93
CA SER A 119 15.89 -20.45 -3.07
C SER A 119 15.76 -21.81 -3.74
N PHE A 120 15.75 -21.86 -5.08
CA PHE A 120 15.50 -23.08 -5.86
C PHE A 120 16.73 -23.99 -6.02
N TYR A 121 17.92 -23.58 -5.59
CA TYR A 121 19.12 -24.40 -5.70
C TYR A 121 20.08 -24.21 -4.52
N ILE A 122 20.85 -25.25 -4.23
CA ILE A 122 21.83 -25.30 -3.13
C ILE A 122 23.21 -25.53 -3.74
N ASN A 123 24.17 -24.66 -3.38
CA ASN A 123 25.57 -24.87 -3.74
C ASN A 123 26.21 -25.84 -2.74
N ARG A 124 26.70 -26.98 -3.23
CA ARG A 124 27.44 -28.00 -2.48
C ARG A 124 28.92 -27.97 -2.90
N LYS A 125 29.79 -28.59 -2.11
CA LYS A 125 31.24 -28.70 -2.42
C LYS A 125 31.50 -29.37 -3.78
N ASN A 126 30.63 -30.29 -4.21
CA ASN A 126 30.80 -31.09 -5.42
C ASN A 126 29.82 -30.73 -6.55
N GLY A 127 29.08 -29.61 -6.46
CA GLY A 127 28.14 -29.24 -7.49
C GLY A 127 26.99 -28.35 -7.01
N ILE A 128 26.00 -28.19 -7.88
CA ILE A 128 24.78 -27.44 -7.61
C ILE A 128 23.63 -28.45 -7.64
N GLU A 129 22.77 -28.40 -6.64
CA GLU A 129 21.64 -29.32 -6.47
C GLU A 129 20.32 -28.53 -6.42
N ILE A 130 19.22 -29.11 -6.91
CA ILE A 130 17.89 -28.49 -6.82
C ILE A 130 17.36 -28.57 -5.39
N ASN A 131 16.85 -27.45 -4.88
CA ASN A 131 16.14 -27.42 -3.61
C ASN A 131 14.71 -27.93 -3.82
N ARG A 132 14.51 -29.25 -3.64
CA ARG A 132 13.20 -29.89 -3.83
C ARG A 132 12.12 -29.32 -2.91
N VAL A 133 12.48 -28.87 -1.71
CA VAL A 133 11.54 -28.29 -0.73
C VAL A 133 10.97 -26.97 -1.26
N ALA A 134 11.84 -26.04 -1.68
CA ALA A 134 11.41 -24.76 -2.23
C ALA A 134 10.57 -24.91 -3.51
N LEU A 135 10.85 -25.95 -4.30
CA LEU A 135 10.06 -26.26 -5.50
C LEU A 135 8.69 -26.86 -5.14
N GLY A 136 8.61 -27.63 -4.06
CA GLY A 136 7.36 -28.08 -3.45
C GLY A 136 6.50 -26.90 -3.00
N ASP A 137 7.09 -25.96 -2.24
CA ASP A 137 6.38 -24.76 -1.78
C ASP A 137 5.81 -23.93 -2.95
N LEU A 138 6.53 -23.87 -4.08
CA LEU A 138 6.02 -23.25 -5.31
C LEU A 138 4.79 -23.99 -5.83
N VAL A 139 4.86 -25.32 -5.98
CA VAL A 139 3.74 -26.13 -6.48
C VAL A 139 2.53 -26.05 -5.56
N ASP A 140 2.74 -26.13 -4.24
CA ASP A 140 1.67 -26.01 -3.24
C ASP A 140 0.98 -24.65 -3.35
N LYS A 141 1.74 -23.56 -3.50
CA LYS A 141 1.17 -22.23 -3.75
C LYS A 141 0.37 -22.19 -5.04
N LEU A 142 0.88 -22.80 -6.12
CA LEU A 142 0.15 -22.85 -7.40
C LEU A 142 -1.19 -23.60 -7.26
N LYS A 143 -1.20 -24.76 -6.60
CA LYS A 143 -2.42 -25.55 -6.37
C LYS A 143 -3.40 -24.84 -5.44
N ASN A 144 -2.93 -24.33 -4.31
CA ASN A 144 -3.76 -23.61 -3.35
C ASN A 144 -4.38 -22.33 -3.93
N THR A 145 -3.70 -21.69 -4.89
CA THR A 145 -4.22 -20.52 -5.62
C THR A 145 -5.25 -20.93 -6.69
N ASN A 146 -5.25 -22.18 -7.13
CA ASN A 146 -6.09 -22.69 -8.22
C ASN A 146 -6.77 -24.02 -7.83
N PRO A 147 -7.60 -24.05 -6.76
CA PRO A 147 -8.14 -25.29 -6.21
C PRO A 147 -9.09 -26.04 -7.17
N SER A 148 -9.64 -25.35 -8.17
CA SER A 148 -10.55 -25.90 -9.18
C SER A 148 -9.87 -26.34 -10.48
N MET A 149 -8.54 -26.16 -10.60
CA MET A 149 -7.79 -26.50 -11.81
C MET A 149 -7.09 -27.86 -11.68
N SER A 150 -7.06 -28.63 -12.77
CA SER A 150 -6.25 -29.85 -12.85
C SER A 150 -4.75 -29.52 -12.84
N ASN A 151 -3.91 -30.50 -12.48
CA ASN A 151 -2.47 -30.35 -12.50
C ASN A 151 -1.96 -29.99 -13.92
N GLU A 152 -2.57 -30.54 -14.97
CA GLU A 152 -2.26 -30.25 -16.37
C GLU A 152 -2.65 -28.83 -16.78
N ASP A 153 -3.78 -28.32 -16.28
CA ASP A 153 -4.22 -26.96 -16.59
C ASP A 153 -3.38 -25.92 -15.82
N ILE A 154 -2.95 -26.25 -14.60
CA ILE A 154 -2.00 -25.44 -13.83
C ILE A 154 -0.65 -25.41 -14.57
N GLU A 155 -0.16 -26.55 -15.06
CA GLU A 155 1.08 -26.61 -15.84
C GLU A 155 1.03 -25.68 -17.05
N LYS A 156 -0.06 -25.75 -17.83
CA LYS A 156 -0.26 -24.91 -19.02
C LYS A 156 -0.37 -23.43 -18.65
N LYS A 157 -1.16 -23.10 -17.61
CA LYS A 157 -1.40 -21.72 -17.18
C LYS A 157 -0.12 -21.00 -16.75
N TYR A 158 0.78 -21.71 -16.06
CA TYR A 158 2.02 -21.12 -15.53
C TYR A 158 3.28 -21.47 -16.34
N GLN A 159 3.13 -22.12 -17.49
CA GLN A 159 4.24 -22.62 -18.31
C GLN A 159 5.28 -21.53 -18.63
N GLN A 160 4.82 -20.36 -19.06
CA GLN A 160 5.71 -19.27 -19.47
C GLN A 160 6.50 -18.70 -18.28
N GLN A 161 5.87 -18.58 -17.11
CA GLN A 161 6.49 -18.07 -15.88
C GLN A 161 7.51 -19.06 -15.32
N VAL A 162 7.19 -20.37 -15.35
CA VAL A 162 8.12 -21.42 -14.89
C VAL A 162 9.34 -21.50 -15.81
N VAL A 163 9.15 -21.38 -17.14
CA VAL A 163 10.26 -21.29 -18.10
C VAL A 163 11.09 -20.03 -17.88
N TYR A 164 10.47 -18.90 -17.53
CA TYR A 164 11.18 -17.68 -17.15
C TYR A 164 12.07 -17.91 -15.92
N LEU A 165 11.54 -18.52 -14.85
CA LEU A 165 12.33 -18.88 -13.65
C LEU A 165 13.50 -19.82 -13.98
N GLN A 166 13.25 -20.86 -14.78
CA GLN A 166 14.27 -21.80 -15.22
C GLN A 166 15.44 -21.08 -15.93
N ARG A 167 15.15 -20.07 -16.77
CA ARG A 167 16.19 -19.30 -17.47
C ARG A 167 17.08 -18.49 -16.54
N GLN A 168 16.61 -18.15 -15.33
CA GLN A 168 17.38 -17.41 -14.33
C GLN A 168 18.29 -18.33 -13.47
N ILE A 169 18.08 -19.64 -13.51
CA ILE A 169 18.85 -20.63 -12.75
C ILE A 169 20.13 -21.04 -13.54
N PRO A 170 21.23 -21.48 -12.86
CA PRO A 170 22.44 -21.95 -13.53
C PRO A 170 22.18 -23.03 -14.59
N LYS A 171 22.80 -22.87 -15.77
CA LYS A 171 22.58 -23.75 -16.95
C LYS A 171 22.64 -25.24 -16.64
N LYS A 172 23.58 -25.65 -15.77
CA LYS A 172 23.85 -27.05 -15.41
C LYS A 172 22.65 -27.80 -14.82
N ILE A 173 21.71 -27.09 -14.21
CA ILE A 173 20.58 -27.68 -13.46
C ILE A 173 19.21 -27.27 -14.01
N ARG A 174 19.17 -26.63 -15.19
CA ARG A 174 17.90 -26.13 -15.76
C ARG A 174 16.96 -27.25 -16.17
N GLU A 175 17.50 -28.32 -16.75
CA GLU A 175 16.69 -29.49 -17.16
C GLU A 175 16.17 -30.23 -15.92
N ASP A 176 17.03 -30.41 -14.92
CA ASP A 176 16.68 -30.99 -13.63
C ASP A 176 15.57 -30.20 -12.94
N PHE A 177 15.64 -28.86 -12.94
CA PHE A 177 14.60 -27.99 -12.39
C PHE A 177 13.22 -28.26 -13.00
N LEU A 178 13.10 -28.30 -14.33
CA LEU A 178 11.81 -28.57 -14.99
C LEU A 178 11.33 -30.00 -14.75
N LYS A 179 12.25 -30.97 -14.75
CA LYS A 179 11.92 -32.38 -14.51
C LYS A 179 11.38 -32.57 -13.10
N THR A 180 12.04 -31.99 -12.09
CA THR A 180 11.59 -32.05 -10.70
C THR A 180 10.30 -31.26 -10.49
N TYR A 181 10.13 -30.09 -11.13
CA TYR A 181 8.88 -29.32 -11.06
C TYR A 181 7.68 -30.13 -11.55
N LYS A 182 7.81 -30.73 -12.75
CA LYS A 182 6.76 -31.59 -13.32
C LYS A 182 6.48 -32.82 -12.45
N SER A 183 7.53 -33.45 -11.91
CA SER A 183 7.35 -34.62 -11.06
C SER A 183 6.57 -34.25 -9.79
N ILE A 184 6.94 -33.17 -9.10
CA ILE A 184 6.23 -32.70 -7.89
C ILE A 184 4.78 -32.33 -8.22
N LEU A 185 4.56 -31.62 -9.34
CA LEU A 185 3.22 -31.19 -9.75
C LEU A 185 2.28 -32.37 -9.98
N LEU A 186 2.79 -33.48 -10.55
CA LEU A 186 2.03 -34.68 -10.89
C LEU A 186 1.98 -35.74 -9.76
N GLU A 187 2.92 -35.72 -8.82
CA GLU A 187 2.99 -36.65 -7.67
C GLU A 187 2.02 -36.29 -6.53
N THR A 188 1.47 -35.08 -6.54
CA THR A 188 0.56 -34.54 -5.50
C THR A 188 -0.82 -34.21 -6.06
#